data_AF-A0A969UZY7-F1
#
_entry.id   AF-A0A969UZY7-F1
#
_cell.length_a   1.000
_cell.length_b   1.000
_cell.length_c   1.000
_cell.angle_alpha   90.00
_cell.angle_beta   90.00
_cell.angle_gamma   90.00
#
_symmetry.space_group_name_H-M   'P 1'
#
loop_
_entity.id
_entity.type
_entity.pdbx_description
1 polymer ?
#
loop_
_entity_poly.entity_id
_entity_poly.type
_entity_poly.pdbx_seq_one_letter_code
_entity_poly.pdbx_strand_id
1 'polypeptide(L)'
;MRAPFDGEVYAYRDPSELGGANRCVLFASPQVPAYLFRLCGLQGIQFGRVRQGASIGRAQSLHFATLRKQPDGSWAIVEPARDILQQVLAPGQE
;
A
#
# COMPACT_ATOMS: atom_id res chain seq x y z
N MET A 1 -2.85 9.24 4.94
CA MET A 1 -3.07 7.80 4.80
C MET A 1 -2.57 7.09 6.04
N ARG A 2 -3.44 6.29 6.65
CA ARG A 2 -3.10 5.47 7.83
C ARG A 2 -3.03 4.01 7.42
N ALA A 3 -2.25 3.23 8.15
CA ALA A 3 -2.13 1.80 7.90
C ALA A 3 -3.49 1.11 8.10
N PRO A 4 -4.01 0.38 7.09
CA PRO A 4 -5.27 -0.35 7.21
C PRO A 4 -5.16 -1.55 8.17
N PHE A 5 -3.95 -2.08 8.31
CA PHE A 5 -3.61 -3.26 9.11
C PHE A 5 -2.24 -3.03 9.79
N ASP A 6 -1.84 -3.96 10.66
CA ASP A 6 -0.45 -4.04 11.07
C ASP A 6 0.37 -4.51 9.86
N GLY A 7 1.56 -3.95 9.68
CA GLY A 7 2.31 -4.25 8.46
C GLY A 7 3.66 -3.60 8.35
N GLU A 8 4.20 -3.64 7.15
CA GLU A 8 5.50 -3.10 6.82
C GLU A 8 5.45 -2.31 5.51
N VAL A 9 6.11 -1.14 5.52
CA VAL A 9 6.18 -0.21 4.40
C VAL A 9 7.58 -0.27 3.78
N TYR A 10 7.64 -0.67 2.52
CA TYR A 10 8.88 -0.78 1.75
C TYR A 10 8.95 0.32 0.68
N ALA A 11 10.17 0.81 0.43
CA ALA A 11 10.43 1.64 -0.73
C ALA A 11 10.14 0.84 -2.01
N TYR A 12 9.41 1.45 -2.94
CA TYR A 12 9.11 0.85 -4.22
C TYR A 12 9.38 1.84 -5.34
N ARG A 13 10.23 1.42 -6.27
CA ARG A 13 10.52 2.18 -7.47
C ARG A 13 9.93 1.42 -8.64
N ASP A 14 8.91 2.01 -9.25
CA ASP A 14 8.37 1.49 -10.49
C ASP A 14 9.33 1.85 -11.64
N PRO A 15 9.90 0.86 -12.36
CA PRO A 15 10.85 1.12 -13.44
C PRO A 15 10.18 1.65 -14.72
N SER A 16 8.85 1.53 -14.85
CA SER A 16 8.09 2.04 -15.99
C SER A 16 7.75 3.54 -15.85
N GLU A 17 7.86 4.11 -14.65
CA GLU A 17 7.75 5.56 -14.42
C GLU A 17 9.06 6.28 -14.76
N LEU A 18 9.37 6.32 -16.06
CA LEU A 18 10.42 7.13 -16.69
C LEU A 18 10.08 8.62 -16.62
N GLY A 19 10.17 9.24 -15.43
CA GLY A 19 9.99 10.68 -15.33
C GLY A 19 9.48 11.23 -14.01
N GLY A 20 10.08 10.82 -12.89
CA GLY A 20 10.13 11.67 -11.70
C GLY A 20 8.86 11.75 -10.82
N ALA A 21 9.14 11.86 -9.52
CA ALA A 21 8.31 12.38 -8.43
C ALA A 21 7.19 11.53 -7.80
N ASN A 22 6.62 10.51 -8.44
CA ASN A 22 5.69 9.63 -7.74
C ASN A 22 6.43 8.56 -6.93
N ARG A 23 6.87 8.93 -5.72
CA ARG A 23 7.40 7.98 -4.74
C ARG A 23 6.28 7.03 -4.31
N CYS A 24 6.24 5.87 -4.95
CA CYS A 24 5.40 4.77 -4.52
C CYS A 24 6.06 4.03 -3.35
N VAL A 25 5.22 3.39 -2.54
CA VAL A 25 5.64 2.41 -1.54
C VAL A 25 4.80 1.16 -1.66
N LEU A 26 5.35 0.04 -1.20
CA LEU A 26 4.59 -1.18 -0.99
C LEU A 26 4.28 -1.32 0.49
N PHE A 27 3.02 -1.56 0.81
CA PHE A 27 2.59 -1.98 2.14
C PHE A 27 2.24 -3.47 2.08
N ALA A 28 2.81 -4.25 3.00
CA ALA A 28 2.48 -5.65 3.20
C ALA A 28 1.92 -5.86 4.61
N SER A 29 0.99 -6.79 4.77
CA SER A 29 0.43 -7.13 6.08
C SER A 29 0.23 -8.65 6.22
N PRO A 30 0.56 -9.24 7.39
CA PRO A 30 0.29 -10.64 7.66
C PRO A 30 -1.22 -10.94 7.75
N GLN A 31 -2.08 -9.94 7.97
CA GLN A 31 -3.53 -10.11 8.01
C GLN A 31 -4.14 -10.37 6.63
N VAL A 32 -3.43 -10.00 5.57
CA VAL A 32 -3.84 -10.18 4.16
C VAL A 32 -2.70 -10.83 3.38
N PRO A 33 -2.39 -12.11 3.66
CA PRO A 33 -1.25 -12.78 3.08
C PRO A 33 -1.36 -12.85 1.55
N ALA A 34 -0.22 -12.85 0.88
CA ALA A 34 -0.11 -12.85 -0.59
C ALA A 34 -0.65 -11.60 -1.30
N TYR A 35 -0.95 -10.52 -0.57
CA TYR A 35 -1.26 -9.21 -1.14
C TYR A 35 -0.20 -8.17 -0.81
N LEU A 36 0.04 -7.25 -1.75
CA LEU A 36 0.78 -6.02 -1.55
C LEU A 36 -0.09 -4.84 -1.97
N PHE A 37 0.03 -3.74 -1.24
CA PHE A 37 -0.65 -2.49 -1.55
C PHE A 37 0.37 -1.48 -2.07
N ARG A 38 0.27 -1.12 -3.34
CA ARG A 38 1.05 -0.04 -3.93
C ARG A 38 0.36 1.28 -3.64
N LEU A 39 1.08 2.17 -2.98
CA LEU A 39 0.61 3.48 -2.53
C LEU A 39 1.49 4.56 -3.14
N CYS A 40 0.97 5.38 -4.04
CA CYS A 40 1.72 6.47 -4.67
C CYS A 40 1.10 7.83 -4.37
N GLY A 41 1.93 8.89 -4.41
CA GLY A 41 1.53 10.25 -4.07
C GLY A 41 1.71 10.61 -2.58
N LEU A 42 2.32 9.71 -1.79
CA LEU A 42 2.61 9.96 -0.38
C LEU A 42 3.83 10.88 -0.18
N GLN A 43 3.72 11.74 0.82
CA GLN A 43 4.76 12.62 1.34
C GLN A 43 4.99 12.34 2.83
N GLY A 44 6.22 12.57 3.32
CA GLY A 44 6.58 12.31 4.72
C GLY A 44 6.38 10.83 5.12
N ILE A 45 6.88 9.92 4.29
CA ILE A 45 6.63 8.48 4.41
C ILE A 45 7.36 7.91 5.64
N GLN A 46 6.63 7.13 6.44
CA GLN A 46 7.22 6.27 7.46
C GLN A 46 7.47 4.87 6.87
N PHE A 47 8.75 4.51 6.72
CA PHE A 47 9.17 3.19 6.26
C PHE A 47 9.28 2.19 7.43
N GLY A 48 9.28 0.90 7.09
CA GLY A 48 9.39 -0.19 8.06
C GLY A 48 8.06 -0.52 8.73
N ARG A 49 8.14 -1.07 9.94
CA ARG A 49 6.97 -1.62 10.65
C ARG A 49 6.02 -0.50 11.09
N VAL A 50 4.73 -0.70 10.83
CA VAL A 50 3.63 0.19 11.22
C VAL A 50 2.51 -0.62 11.87
N ARG A 51 1.84 -0.01 12.85
CA ARG A 51 0.60 -0.57 13.42
C ARG A 51 -0.62 -0.04 12.69
N GLN A 52 -1.72 -0.78 12.73
CA GLN A 52 -3.01 -0.33 12.23
C GLN A 52 -3.35 1.06 12.78
N GLY A 53 -3.86 1.94 11.92
CA GLY A 53 -4.19 3.33 12.27
C GLY A 53 -2.99 4.27 12.36
N ALA A 54 -1.74 3.77 12.39
CA ALA A 54 -0.54 4.62 12.36
C ALA A 54 -0.42 5.35 11.02
N SER A 55 0.12 6.57 11.05
CA SER A 55 0.33 7.35 9.82
C SER A 55 1.44 6.72 8.99
N ILE A 56 1.14 6.32 7.75
CA ILE A 56 2.17 5.91 6.77
C ILE A 56 2.70 7.15 6.03
N GLY A 57 1.85 8.15 5.81
CA GLY A 57 2.21 9.39 5.13
C GLY A 57 0.99 10.24 4.80
N ARG A 58 1.21 11.40 4.16
CA ARG A 58 0.15 12.31 3.72
C ARG A 58 0.10 12.38 2.20
N ALA A 59 -1.09 12.47 1.62
CA ALA A 59 -1.29 12.63 0.18
C ALA A 59 -2.53 13.50 -0.05
N GLN A 60 -2.49 14.34 -1.09
CA GLN A 60 -3.69 15.04 -1.58
C GLN A 60 -4.50 14.13 -2.51
N SER A 61 -3.80 13.36 -3.35
CA SER A 61 -4.35 12.28 -4.17
C SER A 61 -3.53 11.01 -3.92
N LEU A 62 -4.21 9.90 -3.61
CA LEU A 62 -3.58 8.60 -3.38
C LEU A 62 -3.90 7.68 -4.54
N HIS A 63 -2.86 7.23 -5.24
CA HIS A 63 -3.02 6.16 -6.22
C HIS A 63 -2.82 4.83 -5.50
N PHE A 64 -3.89 4.05 -5.44
CA PHE A 64 -3.94 2.76 -4.75
C PHE A 64 -4.10 1.63 -5.77
N ALA A 65 -3.22 0.64 -5.69
CA ALA A 65 -3.32 -0.60 -6.44
C ALA A 65 -3.03 -1.78 -5.51
N THR A 66 -3.71 -2.91 -5.76
CA THR A 66 -3.45 -4.18 -5.08
C THR A 66 -2.67 -5.08 -6.02
N LEU A 67 -1.64 -5.73 -5.49
CA LEU A 67 -0.92 -6.78 -6.18
C LEU A 67 -1.17 -8.08 -5.45
N ARG A 68 -1.43 -9.15 -6.20
CA ARG A 68 -1.58 -10.50 -5.64
C ARG A 68 -0.45 -11.38 -6.13
N LYS A 69 0.14 -12.14 -5.21
CA LYS A 69 1.16 -13.14 -5.52
C LYS A 69 0.53 -14.29 -6.30
N GLN A 70 1.12 -14.61 -7.44
CA GLN A 70 0.72 -15.71 -8.31
C GLN A 70 1.40 -17.01 -7.87
N PRO A 71 0.90 -18.19 -8.30
CA PRO A 71 1.50 -19.48 -7.97
C PRO A 71 2.97 -19.62 -8.42
N ASP A 72 3.35 -18.95 -9.50
CA ASP A 72 4.72 -18.90 -10.02
C ASP A 72 5.64 -17.93 -9.24
N GLY A 73 5.11 -17.26 -8.21
CA GLY A 73 5.83 -16.30 -7.37
C GLY A 73 5.85 -14.88 -7.91
N SER A 74 5.32 -14.62 -9.11
CA SER A 74 5.20 -13.28 -9.67
C SER A 74 4.10 -12.47 -8.97
N TRP A 75 4.06 -11.15 -9.20
CA TRP A 75 3.03 -10.25 -8.67
C TRP A 75 2.25 -9.65 -9.83
N ALA A 76 0.93 -9.73 -9.77
CA ALA A 76 0.03 -9.14 -10.75
C ALA A 76 -0.88 -8.10 -10.09
N ILE A 77 -1.14 -6.99 -10.79
CA ILE A 77 -2.16 -6.04 -10.38
C ILE A 77 -3.53 -6.73 -10.47
N VAL A 78 -4.29 -6.66 -9.39
CA VAL A 78 -5.66 -7.18 -9.32
C VAL A 78 -6.57 -6.09 -8.79
N GLU A 79 -7.86 -6.24 -9.05
CA GLU A 79 -8.86 -5.39 -8.42
C GLU A 79 -8.84 -5.57 -6.88
N PRO A 80 -8.87 -4.49 -6.09
CA PRO A 80 -8.96 -4.61 -4.64
C PRO A 80 -10.29 -5.25 -4.24
N ALA A 81 -10.24 -6.22 -3.33
CA ALA A 81 -11.46 -6.69 -2.69
C ALA A 81 -12.15 -5.53 -1.96
N ARG A 82 -13.49 -5.51 -1.99
CA ARG A 82 -14.31 -4.43 -1.43
C ARG A 82 -13.95 -4.12 0.03
N ASP A 83 -13.80 -5.14 0.86
CA ASP A 83 -13.52 -4.98 2.29
C ASP A 83 -12.13 -4.36 2.53
N ILE A 84 -11.15 -4.68 1.68
CA ILE A 84 -9.81 -4.06 1.71
C ILE A 84 -9.91 -2.58 1.36
N LEU A 85 -10.67 -2.25 0.31
CA LEU A 85 -10.86 -0.86 -0.09
C LEU A 85 -11.51 -0.04 1.02
N GLN A 86 -12.53 -0.59 1.69
CA GLN A 86 -13.16 0.05 2.84
C GLN A 86 -12.15 0.32 3.96
N GLN A 87 -11.30 -0.66 4.29
CA GLN A 87 -10.29 -0.49 5.32
C GLN A 87 -9.21 0.55 4.96
N VAL A 88 -8.85 0.68 3.67
CA VAL A 88 -7.89 1.67 3.18
C VAL A 88 -8.47 3.09 3.22
N LEU A 89 -9.76 3.25 2.88
CA LEU A 89 -10.45 4.54 2.86
C LEU A 89 -10.85 5.01 4.28
N ALA A 90 -11.17 4.08 5.17
CA ALA A 90 -11.65 4.35 6.52
C ALA A 90 -10.92 3.48 7.59
N PRO A 91 -9.59 3.60 7.73
CA PRO A 91 -8.83 2.80 8.68
C PRO A 91 -9.20 3.18 10.13
N GLY A 92 -9.89 2.28 10.83
CA GLY A 92 -10.22 2.42 12.26
C GLY A 92 -11.41 3.33 12.57
N GLN A 93 -12.54 3.17 11.87
CA GLN A 93 -13.84 3.66 12.33
C GLN A 93 -14.44 2.67 13.36
N GLU A 94 -13.89 2.68 14.57
CA GLU A 94 -14.57 2.28 15.82
C GLU A 94 -14.28 3.35 16.87
#